data_AF-A0A7L0HMC4-F1
#
_entry.id   AF-A0A7L0HMC4-F1
#
_cell.length_a   1.000
_cell.length_b   1.000
_cell.length_c   1.000
_cell.angle_alpha   90.00
_cell.angle_beta   90.00
_cell.angle_gamma   90.00
#
_symmetry.space_group_name_H-M   'P 1'
#
loop_
_entity.id
_entity.type
_entity.pdbx_description
1 polymer ?
#
loop_
_entity_poly.entity_id
_entity_poly.type
_entity_poly.pdbx_seq_one_letter_code
_entity_poly.pdbx_strand_id
1 'polypeptide(L)'
;GFCIPFAWPAGKPGLLVVQVTQDTPFSGYAGNNEASEKKLLRNVFVKGDVYFNTGDLLAMDEGGFLYFTDRVGDTFRWKGENVATVEVAEIIGMMDFVQEVNVYGVSIKNYEGRTGMAAIVLKPDQRF
;
A
#
# COMPACT_ATOMS: atom_id res chain seq x y z
N GLY A 1 -12.49 17.76 1.60
CA GLY A 1 -11.66 18.81 1.01
C GLY A 1 -11.01 18.25 -0.23
N PHE A 2 -10.69 19.10 -1.20
CA PHE A 2 -9.95 18.71 -2.40
C PHE A 2 -8.57 18.15 -2.01
N CYS A 3 -8.10 17.10 -2.69
CA CYS A 3 -6.72 16.66 -2.57
C CYS A 3 -5.80 17.80 -3.01
N ILE A 4 -4.68 17.97 -2.31
CA ILE A 4 -3.68 18.96 -2.69
C ILE A 4 -2.80 18.32 -3.76
N PRO A 5 -2.69 18.92 -4.97
CA PRO A 5 -1.72 18.47 -5.96
C PRO A 5 -0.34 18.44 -5.31
N PHE A 6 0.42 17.37 -5.55
CA PHE A 6 1.78 17.29 -5.03
C PHE A 6 2.61 18.46 -5.59
N ALA A 7 2.84 19.47 -4.76
CA ALA A 7 3.69 20.60 -5.04
C ALA A 7 4.96 20.43 -4.20
N TRP A 8 6.07 20.22 -4.91
CA TRP A 8 7.48 20.35 -4.52
C TRP A 8 7.76 20.77 -3.05
N PRO A 9 8.55 19.98 -2.29
CA PRO A 9 9.92 19.62 -2.69
C PRO A 9 10.09 18.17 -3.14
N ALA A 10 11.08 17.95 -4.00
CA ALA A 10 11.52 16.64 -4.46
C ALA A 10 11.72 15.66 -3.29
N GLY A 11 11.36 14.40 -3.52
CA GLY A 11 11.60 13.29 -2.60
C GLY A 11 10.53 13.04 -1.53
N LYS A 12 9.46 13.84 -1.42
CA LYS A 12 8.33 13.49 -0.54
C LYS A 12 7.38 12.50 -1.23
N PRO A 13 6.95 11.42 -0.56
CA PRO A 13 5.95 10.50 -1.11
C PRO A 13 4.56 11.13 -1.20
N GLY A 14 3.84 10.85 -2.27
CA GLY A 14 2.44 11.20 -2.48
C GLY A 14 1.64 10.01 -3.03
N LEU A 15 0.34 9.99 -2.76
CA LEU A 15 -0.55 8.93 -3.24
C LEU A 15 -0.78 9.08 -4.74
N LEU A 16 -0.46 8.03 -5.51
CA LEU A 16 -0.80 7.96 -6.91
C LEU A 16 -2.31 7.74 -7.07
N VAL A 17 -2.95 8.65 -7.79
CA VAL A 17 -4.38 8.56 -8.15
C VAL A 17 -4.52 8.71 -9.66
N VAL A 18 -5.41 7.94 -10.27
CA VAL A 18 -5.63 7.95 -11.72
C VAL A 18 -7.05 8.43 -12.00
N GLN A 19 -7.20 9.43 -12.85
CA GLN A 19 -8.54 9.95 -13.17
C GLN A 19 -9.38 8.88 -13.87
N VAL A 20 -10.61 8.69 -13.39
CA VAL A 20 -11.59 7.82 -14.04
C VAL A 20 -12.28 8.64 -15.12
N THR A 21 -12.09 8.23 -16.37
CA THR A 21 -12.68 8.89 -17.54
C THR A 21 -13.41 7.86 -18.41
N GLN A 22 -14.00 8.31 -19.53
CA GLN A 22 -14.58 7.37 -20.50
C GLN A 22 -13.52 6.50 -21.18
N ASP A 23 -12.32 7.05 -21.41
CA ASP A 23 -11.19 6.33 -22.02
C ASP A 23 -10.46 5.44 -21.01
N THR A 24 -10.51 5.80 -19.72
CA THR A 24 -9.93 5.06 -18.60
C THR A 24 -10.99 4.73 -17.54
N PRO A 25 -11.99 3.89 -17.86
CA PRO A 25 -13.06 3.58 -16.92
C PRO A 25 -12.58 2.63 -15.83
N PHE A 26 -13.13 2.78 -14.62
CA PHE A 26 -12.98 1.80 -13.55
C PHE A 26 -14.25 0.96 -13.45
N SER A 27 -14.18 -0.31 -13.86
CA SER A 27 -15.33 -1.23 -13.90
C SER A 27 -15.76 -1.74 -12.52
N GLY A 28 -14.99 -1.47 -11.47
CA GLY A 28 -15.24 -1.98 -10.12
C GLY A 28 -14.85 -3.44 -9.92
N TYR A 29 -15.11 -3.94 -8.72
CA TYR A 29 -14.94 -5.32 -8.31
C TYR A 29 -16.24 -6.10 -8.49
N ALA A 30 -16.16 -7.23 -9.19
CA ALA A 30 -17.32 -8.09 -9.44
C ALA A 30 -18.01 -8.51 -8.13
N GLY A 31 -19.31 -8.21 -8.04
CA GLY A 31 -20.14 -8.58 -6.88
C GLY A 31 -19.88 -7.78 -5.60
N ASN A 32 -19.00 -6.77 -5.61
CA ASN A 32 -18.69 -5.98 -4.42
C ASN A 32 -18.65 -4.47 -4.72
N ASN A 33 -19.83 -3.88 -4.83
CA ASN A 33 -20.00 -2.45 -5.09
C ASN A 33 -19.45 -1.59 -3.94
N GLU A 34 -19.54 -2.05 -2.70
CA GLU A 34 -19.01 -1.30 -1.55
C GLU A 34 -17.48 -1.19 -1.61
N ALA A 35 -16.80 -2.29 -1.91
CA ALA A 35 -15.35 -2.26 -2.11
C ALA A 35 -14.95 -1.43 -3.34
N SER A 36 -15.79 -1.43 -4.38
CA SER A 36 -15.57 -0.63 -5.58
C SER A 36 -15.63 0.87 -5.28
N GLU A 37 -16.68 1.31 -4.57
CA GLU A 37 -16.84 2.71 -4.18
C GLU A 37 -15.73 3.17 -3.24
N LYS A 38 -15.24 2.30 -2.34
CA LYS A 38 -14.09 2.62 -1.46
C LYS A 38 -12.80 2.91 -2.22
N LYS A 39 -12.66 2.44 -3.47
CA LYS A 39 -11.50 2.75 -4.33
C LYS A 39 -11.63 4.07 -5.08
N LEU A 40 -12.80 4.70 -5.07
CA LEU A 40 -13.05 5.94 -5.77
C LEU A 40 -12.93 7.15 -4.84
N LEU A 41 -12.10 8.11 -5.23
CA LEU A 41 -12.02 9.44 -4.63
C LEU A 41 -12.85 10.41 -5.48
N ARG A 42 -13.70 11.21 -4.84
CA ARG A 42 -14.63 12.14 -5.52
C ARG A 42 -14.34 13.57 -5.12
N ASN A 43 -14.50 14.50 -6.06
CA ASN A 43 -14.21 15.92 -5.84
C ASN A 43 -12.76 16.13 -5.35
N VAL A 44 -11.83 15.49 -6.04
CA VAL A 44 -10.39 15.47 -5.76
C VAL A 44 -9.78 16.82 -6.09
N PHE A 45 -9.91 17.34 -7.31
CA PHE A 45 -9.39 18.66 -7.69
C PHE A 45 -10.51 19.64 -8.04
N VAL A 46 -11.60 19.16 -8.66
CA VAL A 46 -12.78 19.95 -9.00
C VAL A 46 -14.06 19.21 -8.65
N LYS A 47 -15.17 19.93 -8.44
CA LYS A 47 -16.45 19.29 -8.12
C LYS A 47 -16.88 18.38 -9.27
N GLY A 48 -17.18 17.12 -8.95
CA GLY A 48 -17.66 16.11 -9.89
C GLY A 48 -16.59 15.22 -10.51
N ASP A 49 -15.30 15.53 -10.32
CA ASP A 49 -14.24 14.60 -10.77
C ASP A 49 -14.19 13.33 -9.91
N VAL A 50 -13.67 12.26 -10.52
CA VAL A 50 -13.52 10.96 -9.88
C VAL A 50 -12.14 10.42 -10.22
N TYR A 51 -11.43 9.94 -9.20
CA TYR A 51 -10.13 9.31 -9.35
C TYR A 51 -10.13 7.93 -8.68
N PHE A 52 -9.43 6.99 -9.29
CA PHE A 52 -9.12 5.69 -8.73
C PHE A 52 -7.91 5.80 -7.80
N ASN A 53 -8.07 5.32 -6.57
CA ASN A 53 -7.02 5.20 -5.58
C ASN A 53 -6.24 3.89 -5.79
N THR A 54 -5.01 4.01 -6.30
CA THR A 54 -4.11 2.87 -6.56
C THR A 54 -3.65 2.20 -5.26
N GLY A 55 -3.54 2.99 -4.18
CA GLY A 55 -2.92 2.63 -2.93
C GLY A 55 -1.40 2.82 -2.92
N ASP A 56 -0.77 3.19 -4.03
CA ASP A 56 0.69 3.27 -4.12
C ASP A 56 1.20 4.68 -3.80
N LEU A 57 2.21 4.76 -2.94
CA LEU A 57 2.93 5.99 -2.62
C LEU A 57 4.16 6.10 -3.51
N LEU A 58 4.22 7.17 -4.30
CA LEU A 58 5.33 7.48 -5.18
C LEU A 58 6.03 8.77 -4.75
N ALA A 59 7.34 8.82 -4.91
CA ALA A 59 8.12 10.05 -4.80
C ALA A 59 8.66 10.44 -6.18
N MET A 60 8.79 11.74 -6.44
CA MET A 60 9.40 12.27 -7.67
C MET A 60 10.70 12.98 -7.32
N ASP A 61 11.77 12.72 -8.07
CA ASP A 61 13.03 13.46 -7.95
C ASP A 61 13.03 14.75 -8.78
N GLU A 62 14.15 15.48 -8.73
CA GLU A 62 14.28 16.74 -9.47
C GLU A 62 14.37 16.58 -10.99
N GLY A 63 14.74 15.38 -11.46
CA GLY A 63 14.75 15.03 -12.87
C GLY A 63 13.37 14.62 -13.42
N GLY A 64 12.34 14.57 -12.56
CA GLY A 64 11.00 14.13 -12.93
C GLY A 64 10.83 12.60 -12.96
N PHE A 65 11.80 11.84 -12.44
CA PHE A 65 11.68 10.39 -12.33
C PHE A 65 10.82 10.01 -11.12
N LEU A 66 9.94 9.03 -11.31
CA LEU A 66 9.06 8.49 -10.28
C LEU A 66 9.66 7.24 -9.65
N TYR A 67 9.62 7.17 -8.31
CA TYR A 67 10.10 6.05 -7.51
C TYR A 67 8.98 5.51 -6.64
N PHE A 68 8.81 4.19 -6.62
CA PHE A 68 7.93 3.53 -5.67
C PHE A 68 8.50 3.66 -4.27
N THR A 69 7.67 4.13 -3.32
CA THR A 69 8.06 4.25 -1.92
C THR A 69 7.42 3.14 -1.09
N ASP A 70 6.10 3.03 -1.12
CA ASP A 70 5.35 2.10 -0.27
C ASP A 70 3.91 1.95 -0.78
N ARG A 71 3.12 1.09 -0.13
CA ARG A 71 1.70 0.93 -0.38
C ARG A 71 0.86 1.19 0.86
N VAL A 72 -0.16 2.02 0.71
CA VAL A 72 -1.18 2.25 1.72
C VAL A 72 -1.90 0.94 2.04
N GLY A 73 -1.74 0.47 3.27
CA GLY A 73 -2.32 -0.77 3.76
C GLY A 73 -1.31 -1.89 4.00
N ASP A 74 -0.08 -1.76 3.50
CA ASP A 74 1.01 -2.72 3.74
C ASP A 74 1.76 -2.41 5.05
N THR A 75 1.24 -1.51 5.88
CA THR A 75 1.73 -1.25 7.23
C THR A 75 0.67 -1.60 8.26
N PHE A 76 1.11 -1.98 9.46
CA PHE A 76 0.21 -2.15 10.61
C PHE A 76 0.80 -1.50 11.86
N ARG A 77 -0.08 -1.14 12.81
CA ARG A 77 0.35 -0.55 14.09
C ARG A 77 0.43 -1.61 15.17
N TRP A 78 1.58 -1.73 15.83
CA TRP A 78 1.75 -2.58 17.00
C TRP A 78 2.25 -1.76 18.17
N LYS A 79 1.51 -1.74 19.29
CA LYS A 79 1.86 -0.98 20.50
C LYS A 79 2.17 0.51 20.23
N GLY A 80 1.44 1.11 19.28
CA GLY A 80 1.62 2.53 18.92
C GLY A 80 2.67 2.80 17.84
N GLU A 81 3.45 1.80 17.45
CA GLU A 81 4.49 1.94 16.42
C GLU A 81 4.00 1.44 15.06
N ASN A 82 4.42 2.11 13.98
CA ASN A 82 4.17 1.64 12.61
C ASN A 82 5.17 0.54 12.28
N VAL A 83 4.68 -0.56 11.70
CA VAL A 83 5.49 -1.67 11.21
C VAL A 83 5.29 -1.77 9.70
N ALA A 84 6.38 -1.61 8.95
CA ALA A 84 6.42 -1.85 7.51
C ALA A 84 6.57 -3.35 7.25
N THR A 85 5.58 -3.98 6.62
CA THR A 85 5.64 -5.44 6.37
C THR A 85 6.77 -5.79 5.40
N VAL A 86 7.02 -4.93 4.42
CA VAL A 86 8.07 -5.11 3.40
C VAL A 86 9.46 -5.14 4.05
N GLU A 87 9.80 -4.17 4.90
CA GLU A 87 11.10 -4.13 5.58
C GLU A 87 11.33 -5.39 6.44
N VAL A 88 10.31 -5.81 7.19
CA VAL A 88 10.40 -7.04 8.00
C VAL A 88 10.54 -8.28 7.10
N ALA A 89 9.81 -8.34 5.98
CA ALA A 89 9.89 -9.42 5.02
C ALA A 89 11.27 -9.47 4.34
N GLU A 90 11.85 -8.33 3.98
CA GLU A 90 13.19 -8.24 3.40
C GLU A 90 14.25 -8.79 4.35
N ILE A 91 14.23 -8.39 5.62
CA ILE A 91 15.17 -8.89 6.64
C ILE A 91 15.05 -10.41 6.82
N ILE A 92 13.82 -10.94 6.90
CA ILE A 92 13.61 -12.39 7.01
C ILE A 92 14.05 -13.10 5.73
N GLY A 93 13.80 -12.50 4.57
CA GLY A 93 14.16 -13.03 3.26
C GLY A 93 15.66 -13.12 3.01
N MET A 94 16.49 -12.37 3.75
CA MET A 94 17.94 -12.48 3.71
C MET A 94 18.48 -13.78 4.33
N MET A 95 17.67 -14.55 5.04
CA MET A 95 18.10 -15.81 5.63
C MET A 95 18.28 -16.89 4.56
N ASP A 96 19.42 -17.59 4.59
CA ASP A 96 19.81 -18.54 3.53
C ASP A 96 18.82 -19.69 3.30
N PHE A 97 18.01 -20.05 4.29
CA PHE A 97 17.04 -21.14 4.22
C PHE A 97 15.64 -20.68 3.80
N VAL A 98 15.38 -19.38 3.67
CA VAL A 98 14.08 -18.82 3.26
C VAL A 98 14.00 -18.75 1.74
N GLN A 99 12.92 -19.27 1.17
CA GLN A 99 12.59 -19.16 -0.25
C GLN A 99 11.69 -17.94 -0.49
N GLU A 100 10.61 -17.83 0.27
CA GLU A 100 9.66 -16.72 0.19
C GLU A 100 9.17 -16.38 1.60
N VAL A 101 8.84 -15.11 1.81
CA VAL A 101 8.24 -14.63 3.06
C VAL A 101 7.20 -13.56 2.78
N ASN A 102 6.11 -13.62 3.54
CA ASN A 102 5.09 -12.58 3.57
C ASN A 102 4.78 -12.20 5.02
N VAL A 103 4.83 -10.91 5.33
CA VAL A 103 4.59 -10.38 6.67
C VAL A 103 3.26 -9.64 6.69
N TYR A 104 2.47 -9.85 7.73
CA TYR A 104 1.17 -9.19 7.88
C TYR A 104 0.81 -9.02 9.35
N GLY A 105 -0.03 -8.02 9.63
CA GLY A 105 -0.54 -7.82 10.97
C GLY A 105 -1.68 -8.79 11.29
N VAL A 106 -1.73 -9.36 12.49
CA VAL A 106 -2.89 -10.12 13.01
C VAL A 106 -3.42 -9.50 14.30
N SER A 107 -4.74 -9.49 14.46
CA SER A 107 -5.37 -8.99 15.69
C SER A 107 -5.31 -10.05 16.79
N ILE A 108 -4.90 -9.63 17.99
CA ILE A 108 -4.92 -10.47 19.20
C ILE A 108 -5.96 -9.91 20.16
N LYS A 109 -6.74 -10.81 20.78
CA LYS A 109 -7.74 -10.45 21.79
C LYS A 109 -7.09 -9.64 22.92
N ASN A 110 -7.74 -8.54 23.33
CA ASN A 110 -7.31 -7.63 24.40
C ASN A 110 -6.04 -6.78 24.11
N TYR A 111 -5.59 -6.72 22.85
CA TYR A 111 -4.50 -5.82 22.46
C TYR A 111 -4.96 -4.81 21.41
N GLU A 112 -4.52 -3.57 21.56
CA GLU A 112 -4.71 -2.53 20.55
C GLU A 112 -3.70 -2.71 19.41
N GLY A 113 -4.16 -2.54 18.17
CA GLY A 113 -3.35 -2.73 16.98
C GLY A 113 -3.32 -4.18 16.47
N ARG A 114 -2.28 -4.49 15.70
CA ARG A 114 -2.05 -5.81 15.10
C ARG A 114 -0.62 -6.23 15.41
N THR A 115 -0.40 -7.46 15.86
CA THR A 115 0.97 -7.99 16.00
C THR A 115 1.48 -8.46 14.65
N GLY A 116 2.79 -8.45 14.43
CA GLY A 116 3.39 -9.05 13.24
C GLY A 116 3.25 -10.57 13.23
N MET A 117 2.97 -11.12 12.05
CA MET A 117 3.01 -12.53 11.70
C MET A 117 3.78 -12.67 10.38
N ALA A 118 4.55 -13.75 10.23
CA ALA A 118 5.24 -14.07 8.98
C ALA A 118 4.83 -15.46 8.49
N ALA A 119 4.39 -15.55 7.25
CA ALA A 119 4.25 -16.81 6.52
C ALA A 119 5.54 -17.03 5.70
N ILE A 120 6.20 -18.16 5.90
CA ILE A 120 7.53 -18.44 5.35
C ILE A 120 7.50 -19.76 4.57
N VAL A 121 7.99 -19.73 3.34
CA VAL A 121 8.31 -20.91 2.54
C VAL A 121 9.81 -21.14 2.66
N LEU A 122 10.21 -22.34 3.09
CA LEU A 122 11.61 -22.72 3.15
C LEU A 122 12.11 -23.18 1.78
N LYS A 123 13.41 -23.03 1.52
CA LYS A 123 14.04 -23.62 0.33
C LYS A 123 13.89 -25.14 0.33
N PRO A 124 13.95 -25.80 -0.85
CA PRO A 124 13.95 -27.25 -0.93
C PRO A 124 14.97 -27.87 0.04
N ASP A 125 14.60 -29.02 0.62
CA ASP A 125 15.40 -29.81 1.56
C ASP A 125 15.69 -29.18 2.94
N GLN A 126 15.16 -28.00 3.24
CA GLN A 126 15.17 -27.41 4.58
C GLN A 126 13.96 -27.89 5.40
N ARG A 127 14.16 -28.11 6.71
CA ARG A 127 13.10 -28.50 7.66
C ARG A 127 12.97 -27.48 8.79
N PHE A 128 11.75 -27.32 9.29
CA PHE A 128 11.46 -26.59 10.53
C PHE A 128 11.97 -27.35 11.76
#